data_AF-A0A351Q305-F1
#
_entry.id   AF-A0A351Q305-F1
#
_cell.length_a   1.000
_cell.length_b   1.000
_cell.length_c   1.000
_cell.angle_alpha   90.00
_cell.angle_beta   90.00
_cell.angle_gamma   90.00
#
_symmetry.space_group_name_H-M   'P 1'
#
loop_
_entity.id
_entity.type
_entity.pdbx_description
1 polymer ?
#
loop_
_entity_poly.entity_id
_entity_poly.type
_entity_poly.pdbx_seq_one_letter_code
_entity_poly.pdbx_strand_id
1 'polypeptide(L)' 'GRAAGTRNIAAAWGYIEATENINDWQADWIVDQSHQLHELLFKD' A
#
# COMPACT_ATOMS: atom_id res chain seq x y z
N GLY A 1 5.46 8.78 -2.60
CA GLY A 1 4.53 9.79 -2.07
C GLY A 1 5.05 10.52 -0.83
N ARG A 2 5.84 9.90 0.04
CA ARG A 2 6.33 10.56 1.28
C ARG A 2 7.12 11.87 1.00
N ALA A 3 8.02 11.85 0.01
CA ALA A 3 8.74 13.06 -0.43
C ALA A 3 7.84 14.15 -1.04
N ALA A 4 6.64 13.78 -1.48
CA ALA A 4 5.62 14.70 -2.00
C ALA A 4 4.59 15.12 -0.93
N GLY A 5 4.81 14.77 0.35
CA GLY A 5 3.89 15.09 1.45
C GLY A 5 2.63 14.23 1.50
N THR A 6 2.59 13.13 0.75
CA THR A 6 1.43 12.23 0.71
C THR A 6 1.63 11.00 1.60
N ARG A 7 0.51 10.44 2.05
CA ARG A 7 0.44 9.10 2.63
C ARG A 7 0.68 8.04 1.54
N ASN A 8 1.43 7.00 1.84
CA ASN A 8 1.69 5.89 0.94
C ASN A 8 0.94 4.64 1.41
N ILE A 9 0.21 4.01 0.50
CA ILE A 9 -0.44 2.72 0.72
C ILE A 9 0.21 1.73 -0.24
N ALA A 10 0.74 0.62 0.28
CA ALA A 10 1.27 -0.46 -0.54
C ALA A 10 0.20 -1.54 -0.74
N ALA A 11 -0.04 -1.91 -2.00
CA ALA A 11 -0.91 -3.01 -2.36
C ALA A 11 -0.09 -4.31 -2.40
N ALA A 12 -0.41 -5.28 -1.53
CA ALA A 12 0.22 -6.60 -1.48
C ALA A 12 -0.31 -7.56 -2.56
N TRP A 13 -0.73 -7.01 -3.69
CA TRP A 13 -1.22 -7.74 -4.85
C TRP A 13 -0.74 -7.09 -6.14
N GLY A 14 -0.72 -7.86 -7.23
CA GLY A 14 -0.17 -7.43 -8.51
C GLY A 14 1.23 -7.99 -8.74
N TYR A 15 2.06 -7.25 -9.47
CA TYR A 15 3.43 -7.65 -9.76
C TYR A 15 4.35 -7.27 -8.59
N ILE A 16 4.63 -8.24 -7.72
CA ILE A 16 5.63 -8.15 -6.66
C ILE A 16 6.59 -9.31 -6.90
N GLU A 17 7.88 -9.00 -7.07
CA GLU A 17 8.86 -10.04 -7.31
C GLU A 17 9.04 -10.90 -6.05
N ALA A 18 9.32 -12.20 -6.23
CA ALA A 18 9.48 -13.12 -5.10
C ALA A 18 10.62 -12.73 -4.14
N THR A 19 11.57 -11.91 -4.61
CA THR A 19 12.68 -11.37 -3.83
C THR A 19 12.34 -10.10 -3.08
N GLU A 20 11.22 -9.45 -3.39
CA GLU A 20 10.80 -8.23 -2.73
C GLU A 20 9.95 -8.52 -1.51
N ASN A 21 10.25 -7.84 -0.41
CA ASN A 21 9.44 -7.85 0.78
C ASN A 21 8.74 -6.51 0.93
N ILE A 22 7.43 -6.50 0.74
CA ILE A 22 6.59 -5.30 0.83
C ILE A 22 6.70 -4.57 2.18
N ASN A 23 7.06 -5.29 3.25
CA ASN A 23 7.26 -4.69 4.56
C ASN A 23 8.47 -3.73 4.60
N ASP A 24 9.42 -3.88 3.68
CA ASP A 24 10.61 -3.03 3.60
C ASP A 24 10.34 -1.71 2.85
N TRP A 25 9.16 -1.57 2.22
CA TRP A 25 8.81 -0.40 1.42
C TRP A 25 8.43 0.83 2.25
N GLN A 26 8.34 0.67 3.59
CA GLN A 26 8.02 1.73 4.53
C GLN A 26 6.71 2.45 4.20
N ALA A 27 5.69 1.73 3.71
CA ALA A 27 4.36 2.30 3.49
C ALA A 27 3.68 2.64 4.82
N ASP A 28 2.77 3.60 4.80
CA ASP A 28 2.00 3.96 5.99
C ASP A 28 0.89 2.91 6.24
N TRP A 29 0.44 2.23 5.17
CA TRP A 29 -0.43 1.06 5.22
C TRP A 29 -0.02 0.04 4.17
N ILE A 30 -0.23 -1.24 4.50
CA ILE A 30 -0.19 -2.35 3.55
C ILE A 30 -1.61 -2.93 3.51
N VAL A 31 -2.10 -3.20 2.32
CA VAL A 31 -3.41 -3.81 2.09
C VAL A 31 -3.24 -5.09 1.27
N ASP A 32 -4.01 -6.12 1.59
CA ASP A 32 -3.94 -7.44 0.95
C ASP A 32 -5.03 -7.65 -0.11
N GLN A 33 -6.13 -6.89 -0.03
CA GLN A 33 -7.25 -6.98 -0.96
C GLN A 33 -7.74 -5.61 -1.43
N SER A 34 -8.23 -5.54 -2.67
CA SER A 34 -8.65 -4.27 -3.30
C SER A 34 -9.76 -3.54 -2.55
N HIS A 35 -10.65 -4.24 -1.86
CA HIS A 35 -11.71 -3.61 -1.06
C HIS A 35 -11.15 -2.84 0.15
N GLN A 36 -10.05 -3.30 0.75
CA GLN A 36 -9.40 -2.61 1.88
C GLN A 36 -8.82 -1.26 1.45
N LEU A 37 -8.31 -1.18 0.22
CA LEU A 37 -7.88 0.10 -0.36
C LEU A 37 -9.07 1.05 -0.55
N HIS A 38 -10.19 0.56 -1.05
CA HIS A 38 -11.40 1.36 -1.22
C HIS A 38 -11.89 1.92 0.13
N GLU A 39 -11.95 1.09 1.16
CA GLU A 39 -12.30 1.51 2.52
C GLU A 39 -11.34 2.57 3.09
N LEU A 40 -10.04 2.46 2.81
CA LEU A 40 -9.04 3.43 3.23
C LEU A 40 -9.19 4.79 2.54
N LEU A 41 -9.57 4.80 1.26
CA LEU A 41 -9.69 6.03 0.46
C LEU A 41 -11.00 6.77 0.68
N PHE A 42 -12.07 6.05 0.99
CA PHE A 42 -13.44 6.59 1.01
C PHE A 42 -14.14 6.39 2.34
N LYS A 43 -13.39 6.30 3.43
CA LYS A 43 -13.97 6.25 4.78
C LYS A 43 -14.63 7.60 5.10
N ASP A 44 -15.94 7.56 5.38
CA ASP A 44 -16.71 8.69 5.92
C ASP A 44 -16.15 9.20 7.25
#